data_AF-A0A950V525-F1
#
_entry.id   AF-A0A950V525-F1
#
_cell.length_a   1.000
_cell.length_b   1.000
_cell.length_c   1.000
_cell.angle_alpha   90.00
_cell.angle_beta   90.00
_cell.angle_gamma   90.00
#
_symmetry.space_group_name_H-M   'P 1'
#
loop_
_entity.id
_entity.type
_entity.pdbx_description
1 polymer ?
#
loop_
_entity_poly.entity_id
_entity_poly.type
_entity_poly.pdbx_seq_one_letter_code
_entity_poly.pdbx_strand_id
1 'polypeptide(L)'
;MRTSLEHSTSKLYSFIHKMTVRISAIFFQTALFIGPLLRAQSVFHDSQAPQVSFASAEIGRALGPQRAKPDRRMGELTSDGSALRFAIAAGADESKSLAQTLRVPPPKNTAPQSYSIRRTEARGRVTIAVLGTHAAGAMYGGLDVAEAIRLGTTGSMGDSDHSPHVAQRGIKFNIPLDRRTPTYSDSSDSAQANVPEMWSADFWHEFLDEMARQHFNVLSLWNLHPFPSIAKVPEYSDIALKDVWGNREPFDLNFNMNSKAMSQPFTLGQVAVVKQMTIDDKIRFWREVMHYAKDRGIDVYWFTWNIFVWGTEGKHGLTEDGNNPETVAYFRASVRETVRTYPLLAGIGITAGENMKSEGGPFDHEDWLWKTYGQGIRDGLKDQPNRQFRLIHRYHQTSQAKSIEAFKAYPSPFDFSFKYSVAHMYSEPNPPFIEPVLTEMPKNLRTWLEVRNDDIYSFRWGDPDYARAYVNDMPEPDRVAGFLMGPDGYTWGREFIAKEPEKPRQLVMQKQWYSFALWGRLSYEPSLPNTVFEQMLAAHFPGAPANKVYGAVAAASKTMP
;
A
#
# COMPACT_ATOMS: atom_id res chain seq x y z
N MET A 1 45.43 56.72 -22.93
CA MET A 1 43.95 56.73 -23.00
C MET A 1 43.41 55.56 -22.18
N ARG A 2 43.37 55.78 -20.88
CA ARG A 2 42.78 54.98 -19.81
C ARG A 2 42.20 56.06 -18.91
N THR A 3 40.91 56.30 -18.99
CA THR A 3 40.11 57.08 -18.03
C THR A 3 38.68 57.22 -18.56
N SER A 4 37.70 57.16 -17.66
CA SER A 4 36.31 57.63 -17.80
C SER A 4 35.15 56.63 -18.00
N LEU A 5 35.22 55.39 -17.48
CA LEU A 5 34.01 54.53 -17.40
C LEU A 5 33.84 53.72 -16.09
N GLU A 6 34.49 54.15 -14.99
CA GLU A 6 34.38 53.50 -13.66
C GLU A 6 33.88 54.42 -12.53
N HIS A 7 33.17 55.51 -12.85
CA HIS A 7 32.71 56.48 -11.82
C HIS A 7 31.20 56.75 -11.75
N SER A 8 30.37 55.95 -12.44
CA SER A 8 28.90 56.14 -12.42
C SER A 8 28.10 55.02 -11.73
N THR A 9 28.72 53.87 -11.41
CA THR A 9 28.00 52.70 -10.85
C THR A 9 28.10 52.56 -9.33
N SER A 10 28.96 53.32 -8.63
CA SER A 10 29.09 53.24 -7.16
C SER A 10 28.16 54.16 -6.36
N LYS A 11 27.52 55.16 -6.99
CA LYS A 11 26.61 56.10 -6.31
C LYS A 11 25.14 55.68 -6.29
N LEU A 12 24.72 54.74 -7.14
CA LEU A 12 23.34 54.23 -7.13
C LEU A 12 23.12 53.11 -6.10
N TYR A 13 24.18 52.37 -5.74
CA TYR A 13 24.13 51.31 -4.72
C TYR A 13 24.13 51.84 -3.27
N SER A 14 24.61 53.06 -3.02
CA SER A 14 24.62 53.66 -1.67
C SER A 14 23.31 54.37 -1.29
N PHE A 15 22.43 54.69 -2.25
CA PHE A 15 21.16 55.39 -1.97
C PHE A 15 20.00 54.42 -1.71
N ILE A 16 20.00 53.25 -2.36
CA ILE A 16 18.97 52.21 -2.17
C ILE A 16 19.18 51.45 -0.85
N HIS A 17 20.40 51.35 -0.33
CA HIS A 17 20.67 50.68 0.96
C HIS A 17 20.29 51.52 2.20
N LYS A 18 19.99 52.82 2.04
CA LYS A 18 19.58 53.71 3.15
C LYS A 18 18.06 53.96 3.24
N MET A 19 17.25 53.43 2.32
CA MET A 19 15.79 53.54 2.37
C MET A 19 15.06 52.23 2.76
N THR A 20 15.76 51.11 2.85
CA THR A 20 15.15 49.82 3.25
C THR A 20 15.41 49.44 4.72
N VAL A 21 16.08 50.31 5.49
CA VAL A 21 16.35 50.15 6.93
C VAL A 21 15.40 51.00 7.80
N ARG A 22 14.34 51.60 7.21
CA ARG A 22 13.36 52.42 7.94
C ARG A 22 11.88 52.06 7.70
N ILE A 23 11.61 50.81 7.35
CA ILE A 23 10.28 50.18 7.51
C ILE A 23 10.50 48.86 8.28
N SER A 24 11.07 48.97 9.47
CA SER A 24 11.25 47.83 10.40
C SER A 24 10.95 48.24 11.85
N ALA A 25 10.14 49.28 12.07
CA ALA A 25 9.91 49.81 13.42
C ALA A 25 8.45 50.17 13.76
N ILE A 26 7.47 49.89 12.90
CA ILE A 26 6.05 50.14 13.20
C ILE A 26 5.19 48.97 12.71
N PHE A 27 5.40 47.80 13.31
CA PHE A 27 4.38 46.75 13.52
C PHE A 27 4.85 45.78 14.62
N PHE A 28 5.57 46.33 15.61
CA PHE A 28 6.12 45.59 16.75
C PHE A 28 5.61 46.18 18.06
N GLN A 29 4.30 46.48 18.15
CA GLN A 29 3.67 46.87 19.41
C GLN A 29 2.14 46.85 19.27
N THR A 30 1.55 45.65 19.28
CA THR A 30 0.24 45.29 19.85
C THR A 30 -0.18 43.92 19.35
N ALA A 31 0.53 42.88 19.81
CA ALA A 31 0.01 41.52 19.89
C ALA A 31 0.79 40.74 20.96
N LEU A 32 0.93 41.32 22.14
CA LEU A 32 1.13 40.53 23.37
C LEU A 32 -0.24 40.04 23.85
N PHE A 33 -0.96 39.34 22.96
CA PHE A 33 -1.80 38.27 23.45
C PHE A 33 -0.82 37.15 23.76
N ILE A 34 -0.63 36.90 25.05
CA ILE A 34 -0.10 35.63 25.54
C ILE A 34 -1.01 34.57 24.93
N GLY A 35 -0.61 34.02 23.77
CA GLY A 35 -1.18 32.78 23.28
C GLY A 35 -1.06 31.78 24.42
N PRO A 36 -2.06 30.89 24.61
CA PRO A 36 -1.95 29.89 25.66
C PRO A 36 -0.58 29.22 25.48
N LEU A 37 0.22 29.19 26.56
CA LEU A 37 1.49 28.47 26.58
C LEU A 37 1.33 27.19 25.75
N LEU A 38 2.30 26.90 24.89
CA LEU A 38 2.44 25.63 24.17
C LEU A 38 2.44 24.49 25.21
N ARG A 39 1.25 24.07 25.67
CA ARG A 39 1.11 23.08 26.73
C ARG A 39 1.36 21.73 26.11
N ALA A 40 2.33 21.02 26.69
CA ALA A 40 2.67 19.68 26.25
C ALA A 40 1.44 18.76 26.35
N GLN A 41 1.32 17.84 25.40
CA GLN A 41 0.25 16.86 25.30
C GLN A 41 0.88 15.47 25.32
N SER A 42 0.42 14.66 26.26
CA SER A 42 0.96 13.33 26.53
C SER A 42 0.17 12.27 25.76
N VAL A 43 0.89 11.32 25.14
CA VAL A 43 0.32 10.12 24.49
C VAL A 43 0.72 8.91 25.32
N PHE A 44 -0.26 8.13 25.77
CA PHE A 44 -0.09 7.01 26.68
C PHE A 44 -0.39 5.67 26.01
N HIS A 45 0.48 4.67 26.18
CA HIS A 45 0.21 3.27 25.85
C HIS A 45 1.15 2.35 26.64
N ASP A 46 0.70 1.13 26.94
CA ASP A 46 1.55 0.06 27.51
C ASP A 46 1.84 -1.07 26.50
N SER A 47 1.04 -1.15 25.44
CA SER A 47 1.19 -2.16 24.40
C SER A 47 2.58 -2.11 23.75
N GLN A 48 3.16 -3.30 23.56
CA GLN A 48 4.42 -3.51 22.86
C GLN A 48 4.22 -3.79 21.36
N ALA A 49 2.99 -3.71 20.86
CA ALA A 49 2.69 -3.93 19.46
C ALA A 49 3.26 -2.77 18.60
N PRO A 50 4.09 -3.04 17.57
CA PRO A 50 4.68 -2.01 16.72
C PRO A 50 3.66 -1.07 16.07
N GLN A 51 2.45 -1.58 15.79
CA GLN A 51 1.34 -0.81 15.24
C GLN A 51 0.91 0.34 16.18
N VAL A 52 0.96 0.11 17.50
CA VAL A 52 0.62 1.13 18.51
C VAL A 52 1.73 2.18 18.61
N SER A 53 2.99 1.76 18.57
CA SER A 53 4.13 2.69 18.51
C SER A 53 4.09 3.57 17.26
N PHE A 54 3.71 3.00 16.11
CA PHE A 54 3.51 3.78 14.88
C PHE A 54 2.42 4.84 15.05
N ALA A 55 1.26 4.47 15.59
CA ALA A 55 0.17 5.42 15.86
C ALA A 55 0.55 6.51 16.87
N SER A 56 1.26 6.15 17.95
CA SER A 56 1.81 7.11 18.93
C SER A 56 2.76 8.10 18.27
N ALA A 57 3.65 7.62 17.39
CA ALA A 57 4.56 8.46 16.63
C ALA A 57 3.83 9.41 15.66
N GLU A 58 2.76 8.94 15.00
CA GLU A 58 1.94 9.78 14.10
C GLU A 58 1.19 10.88 14.87
N ILE A 59 0.65 10.57 16.06
CA ILE A 59 0.07 11.58 16.96
C ILE A 59 1.16 12.58 17.39
N GLY A 60 2.33 12.10 17.79
CA GLY A 60 3.47 12.95 18.15
C GLY A 60 3.90 13.88 17.01
N ARG A 61 3.96 13.38 15.77
CA ARG A 61 4.28 14.17 14.58
C ARG A 61 3.21 15.23 14.31
N ALA A 62 1.93 14.88 14.45
CA ALA A 62 0.82 15.82 14.27
C ALA A 62 0.84 16.96 15.31
N LEU A 63 1.25 16.67 16.55
CA LEU A 63 1.40 17.67 17.61
C LEU A 63 2.63 18.57 17.42
N GLY A 64 3.68 18.03 16.77
CA GLY A 64 4.96 18.69 16.59
C GLY A 64 5.89 18.54 17.80
N PRO A 65 7.22 18.68 17.59
CA PRO A 65 8.25 18.31 18.56
C PRO A 65 8.22 19.14 19.85
N GLN A 66 7.66 20.34 19.83
CA GLN A 66 7.58 21.22 21.00
C GLN A 66 6.40 20.87 21.93
N ARG A 67 5.38 20.16 21.42
CA ARG A 67 4.15 19.86 22.16
C ARG A 67 4.04 18.39 22.55
N ALA A 68 4.59 17.48 21.75
CA ALA A 68 4.40 16.05 21.95
C ALA A 68 5.23 15.50 23.13
N LYS A 69 4.58 14.67 23.95
CA LYS A 69 5.23 13.73 24.87
C LYS A 69 4.73 12.32 24.56
N PRO A 70 5.24 11.68 23.50
CA PRO A 70 4.79 10.35 23.10
C PRO A 70 5.26 9.27 24.09
N ASP A 71 4.68 8.09 23.96
CA ASP A 71 5.14 6.83 24.58
C ASP A 71 5.24 6.87 26.13
N ARG A 72 4.28 7.55 26.77
CA ARG A 72 4.14 7.56 28.23
C ARG A 72 3.44 6.29 28.71
N ARG A 73 3.78 5.81 29.91
CA ARG A 73 3.15 4.60 30.49
C ARG A 73 1.72 4.88 30.95
N MET A 74 0.80 3.94 30.68
CA MET A 74 -0.64 4.12 30.99
C MET A 74 -0.89 4.40 32.48
N GLY A 75 -0.08 3.83 33.38
CA GLY A 75 -0.17 4.06 34.82
C GLY A 75 0.00 5.53 35.26
N GLU A 76 0.61 6.37 34.43
CA GLU A 76 0.84 7.80 34.72
C GLU A 76 -0.34 8.71 34.30
N LEU A 77 -1.31 8.18 33.55
CA LEU A 77 -2.39 8.94 32.92
C LEU A 77 -3.20 9.78 33.92
N THR A 78 -3.49 9.22 35.10
CA THR A 78 -4.34 9.89 36.11
C THR A 78 -3.63 11.05 36.82
N SER A 79 -2.32 10.91 37.00
CA SER A 79 -1.42 11.92 37.60
C SER A 79 -0.96 13.00 36.62
N ASP A 80 -1.07 12.76 35.30
CA ASP A 80 -0.60 13.70 34.28
C ASP A 80 -1.42 15.00 34.26
N GLY A 81 -0.71 16.13 34.20
CA GLY A 81 -1.27 17.48 34.27
C GLY A 81 -1.62 18.11 32.92
N SER A 82 -1.44 17.41 31.79
CA SER A 82 -1.77 17.96 30.48
C SER A 82 -3.27 18.18 30.34
N ALA A 83 -3.64 19.32 29.75
CA ALA A 83 -5.04 19.69 29.54
C ALA A 83 -5.74 18.79 28.51
N LEU A 84 -4.98 18.31 27.52
CA LEU A 84 -5.40 17.32 26.53
C LEU A 84 -4.40 16.15 26.55
N ARG A 85 -4.94 14.94 26.65
CA ARG A 85 -4.20 13.68 26.75
C ARG A 85 -4.77 12.68 25.75
N PHE A 86 -3.90 11.83 25.21
CA PHE A 86 -4.29 10.76 24.30
C PHE A 86 -3.89 9.42 24.92
N ALA A 87 -4.76 8.43 24.91
CA ALA A 87 -4.45 7.10 25.43
C ALA A 87 -4.82 6.04 24.40
N ILE A 88 -3.90 5.11 24.12
CA ILE A 88 -4.10 4.03 23.16
C ILE A 88 -3.98 2.71 23.91
N ALA A 89 -5.03 1.90 23.88
CA ALA A 89 -5.03 0.54 24.40
C ALA A 89 -5.19 -0.46 23.26
N ALA A 90 -4.38 -1.51 23.27
CA ALA A 90 -4.41 -2.56 22.25
C ALA A 90 -4.48 -3.94 22.90
N GLY A 91 -5.58 -4.65 22.65
CA GLY A 91 -5.91 -5.89 23.32
C GLY A 91 -7.20 -5.75 24.13
N ALA A 92 -7.90 -6.87 24.32
CA ALA A 92 -9.17 -6.89 25.06
C ALA A 92 -8.98 -6.45 26.52
N ASP A 93 -7.95 -6.95 27.20
CA ASP A 93 -7.70 -6.66 28.61
C ASP A 93 -7.23 -5.22 28.84
N GLU A 94 -6.30 -4.73 28.02
CA GLU A 94 -5.85 -3.33 28.07
C GLU A 94 -7.02 -2.37 27.82
N SER A 95 -7.83 -2.64 26.78
CA SER A 95 -8.98 -1.80 26.43
C SER A 95 -10.03 -1.78 27.55
N LYS A 96 -10.31 -2.94 28.15
CA LYS A 96 -11.24 -3.05 29.29
C LYS A 96 -10.73 -2.28 30.50
N SER A 97 -9.44 -2.42 30.83
CA SER A 97 -8.81 -1.73 31.96
C SER A 97 -8.81 -0.21 31.78
N LEU A 98 -8.47 0.29 30.59
CA LEU A 98 -8.51 1.71 30.28
C LEU A 98 -9.94 2.27 30.32
N ALA A 99 -10.91 1.55 29.76
CA ALA A 99 -12.32 1.94 29.83
C ALA A 99 -12.83 2.08 31.28
N GLN A 100 -12.47 1.13 32.15
CA GLN A 100 -12.79 1.18 33.58
C GLN A 100 -12.11 2.37 34.29
N THR A 101 -10.81 2.59 34.03
CA THR A 101 -10.03 3.70 34.59
C THR A 101 -10.66 5.05 34.26
N LEU A 102 -11.11 5.21 33.01
CA LEU A 102 -11.71 6.44 32.50
C LEU A 102 -13.23 6.53 32.74
N ARG A 103 -13.87 5.46 33.22
CA ARG A 103 -15.33 5.33 33.40
C ARG A 103 -16.11 5.59 32.11
N VAL A 104 -15.61 5.06 31.00
CA VAL A 104 -16.24 5.15 29.67
C VAL A 104 -16.72 3.77 29.22
N PRO A 105 -17.66 3.68 28.26
CA PRO A 105 -18.09 2.40 27.71
C PRO A 105 -16.90 1.63 27.08
N PRO A 106 -16.84 0.29 27.23
CA PRO A 106 -15.84 -0.54 26.57
C PRO A 106 -15.99 -0.52 25.03
N PRO A 107 -15.06 -1.15 24.28
CA PRO A 107 -15.22 -1.32 22.83
C PRO A 107 -16.56 -1.96 22.48
N LYS A 108 -17.28 -1.39 21.49
CA LYS A 108 -18.55 -1.95 21.02
C LYS A 108 -18.34 -3.19 20.16
N ASN A 109 -17.31 -3.19 19.31
CA ASN A 109 -16.94 -4.30 18.44
C ASN A 109 -15.56 -4.83 18.83
N THR A 110 -15.43 -6.16 18.86
CA THR A 110 -14.20 -6.87 19.20
C THR A 110 -13.55 -7.56 17.99
N ALA A 111 -14.12 -7.38 16.79
CA ALA A 111 -13.54 -7.88 15.56
C ALA A 111 -12.15 -7.25 15.30
N PRO A 112 -11.27 -7.95 14.56
CA PRO A 112 -10.02 -7.37 14.10
C PRO A 112 -10.26 -6.04 13.37
N GLN A 113 -9.31 -5.11 13.50
CA GLN A 113 -9.35 -3.77 12.86
C GLN A 113 -10.38 -2.79 13.45
N SER A 114 -11.36 -3.25 14.22
CA SER A 114 -12.31 -2.36 14.90
C SER A 114 -11.68 -1.62 16.08
N TYR A 115 -12.16 -0.41 16.34
CA TYR A 115 -11.79 0.39 17.50
C TYR A 115 -12.93 1.31 17.94
N SER A 116 -12.77 1.85 19.13
CA SER A 116 -13.67 2.83 19.72
C SER A 116 -12.88 4.05 20.15
N ILE A 117 -13.39 5.24 19.85
CA ILE A 117 -12.92 6.50 20.42
C ILE A 117 -13.82 6.85 21.59
N ARG A 118 -13.22 7.24 22.71
CA ARG A 118 -13.93 7.72 23.90
C ARG A 118 -13.34 9.04 24.35
N ARG A 119 -14.19 10.02 24.61
CA ARG A 119 -13.82 11.32 25.16
C ARG A 119 -14.32 11.42 26.59
N THR A 120 -13.44 11.72 27.52
CA THR A 120 -13.82 12.04 28.89
C THR A 120 -13.20 13.36 29.34
N GLU A 121 -13.98 14.11 30.13
CA GLU A 121 -13.53 15.34 30.74
C GLU A 121 -13.64 15.23 32.27
N ALA A 122 -12.50 15.33 32.95
CA ALA A 122 -12.44 15.21 34.38
C ALA A 122 -11.42 16.19 34.97
N ARG A 123 -11.86 17.01 35.94
CA ARG A 123 -11.02 18.01 36.62
C ARG A 123 -10.34 18.98 35.63
N GLY A 124 -11.09 19.45 34.62
CA GLY A 124 -10.59 20.39 33.60
C GLY A 124 -9.55 19.80 32.64
N ARG A 125 -9.47 18.47 32.55
CA ARG A 125 -8.58 17.74 31.63
C ARG A 125 -9.42 16.87 30.71
N VAL A 126 -9.14 16.92 29.43
CA VAL A 126 -9.72 16.07 28.40
C VAL A 126 -8.79 14.89 28.14
N THR A 127 -9.36 13.69 28.07
CA THR A 127 -8.69 12.49 27.56
C THR A 127 -9.47 11.95 26.37
N ILE A 128 -8.78 11.79 25.25
CA ILE A 128 -9.26 11.04 24.09
C ILE A 128 -8.60 9.67 24.14
N ALA A 129 -9.39 8.63 24.32
CA ALA A 129 -8.93 7.26 24.40
C ALA A 129 -9.31 6.47 23.15
N VAL A 130 -8.36 5.75 22.60
CA VAL A 130 -8.53 4.75 21.54
C VAL A 130 -8.52 3.38 22.19
N LEU A 131 -9.62 2.64 22.04
CA LEU A 131 -9.79 1.29 22.57
C LEU A 131 -9.89 0.31 21.40
N GLY A 132 -8.81 -0.42 21.12
CA GLY A 132 -8.78 -1.47 20.10
C GLY A 132 -8.56 -2.83 20.75
N THR A 133 -9.40 -3.82 20.43
CA THR A 133 -9.19 -5.20 20.94
C THR A 133 -8.04 -5.93 20.24
N HIS A 134 -7.55 -5.36 19.13
CA HIS A 134 -6.43 -5.84 18.34
C HIS A 134 -5.52 -4.67 17.97
N ALA A 135 -4.23 -4.93 17.77
CA ALA A 135 -3.23 -3.91 17.45
C ALA A 135 -3.57 -3.08 16.20
N ALA A 136 -4.11 -3.71 15.15
CA ALA A 136 -4.50 -3.00 13.92
C ALA A 136 -5.61 -1.97 14.17
N GLY A 137 -6.63 -2.31 14.95
CA GLY A 137 -7.71 -1.37 15.28
C GLY A 137 -7.21 -0.22 16.15
N ALA A 138 -6.38 -0.52 17.15
CA ALA A 138 -5.75 0.52 17.97
C ALA A 138 -4.88 1.48 17.14
N MET A 139 -4.17 0.97 16.13
CA MET A 139 -3.41 1.78 15.20
C MET A 139 -4.31 2.69 14.35
N TYR A 140 -5.35 2.15 13.72
CA TYR A 140 -6.30 2.96 12.93
C TYR A 140 -6.94 4.06 13.77
N GLY A 141 -7.37 3.76 14.99
CA GLY A 141 -7.91 4.79 15.89
C GLY A 141 -6.89 5.86 16.29
N GLY A 142 -5.62 5.50 16.49
CA GLY A 142 -4.57 6.48 16.73
C GLY A 142 -4.21 7.31 15.49
N LEU A 143 -4.30 6.75 14.29
CA LEU A 143 -4.15 7.48 13.03
C LEU A 143 -5.27 8.50 12.83
N ASP A 144 -6.50 8.16 13.20
CA ASP A 144 -7.64 9.09 13.21
C ASP A 144 -7.45 10.23 14.21
N VAL A 145 -6.91 9.94 15.40
CA VAL A 145 -6.52 11.00 16.35
C VAL A 145 -5.46 11.91 15.72
N ALA A 146 -4.43 11.35 15.09
CA ALA A 146 -3.39 12.12 14.42
C ALA A 146 -3.96 13.01 13.29
N GLU A 147 -4.92 12.50 12.51
CA GLU A 147 -5.65 13.27 11.51
C GLU A 147 -6.46 14.40 12.16
N ALA A 148 -7.22 14.11 13.21
CA ALA A 148 -8.00 15.13 13.91
C ALA A 148 -7.13 16.25 14.48
N ILE A 149 -5.89 15.96 14.89
CA ILE A 149 -4.91 16.96 15.30
C ILE A 149 -4.48 17.82 14.11
N ARG A 150 -4.13 17.20 12.97
CA ARG A 150 -3.73 17.91 11.74
C ARG A 150 -4.83 18.82 11.21
N LEU A 151 -6.08 18.37 11.26
CA LEU A 151 -7.26 19.12 10.80
C LEU A 151 -7.79 20.12 11.83
N GLY A 152 -7.28 20.11 13.06
CA GLY A 152 -7.77 20.98 14.14
C GLY A 152 -9.16 20.60 14.67
N THR A 153 -9.60 19.37 14.47
CA THR A 153 -10.94 18.87 14.82
C THR A 153 -10.99 18.06 16.13
N THR A 154 -9.89 17.96 16.87
CA THR A 154 -9.84 17.30 18.20
C THR A 154 -10.88 17.84 19.20
N GLY A 155 -11.31 19.10 19.05
CA GLY A 155 -12.35 19.71 19.89
C GLY A 155 -13.73 19.07 19.69
N SER A 156 -14.06 18.65 18.48
CA SER A 156 -15.33 18.01 18.10
C SER A 156 -15.29 16.49 18.12
N MET A 157 -14.12 15.89 18.40
CA MET A 157 -13.95 14.43 18.48
C MET A 157 -14.61 13.90 19.75
N GLY A 158 -15.81 13.33 19.58
CA GLY A 158 -16.62 12.69 20.63
C GLY A 158 -16.52 11.17 20.62
N ASP A 159 -17.44 10.52 21.34
CA ASP A 159 -17.51 9.06 21.40
C ASP A 159 -17.98 8.48 20.04
N SER A 160 -17.24 7.51 19.53
CA SER A 160 -17.55 6.83 18.27
C SER A 160 -17.02 5.39 18.24
N ASP A 161 -17.60 4.57 17.37
CA ASP A 161 -17.24 3.17 17.16
C ASP A 161 -17.02 2.92 15.68
N HIS A 162 -15.92 2.26 15.34
CA HIS A 162 -15.45 2.11 13.97
C HIS A 162 -15.15 0.64 13.68
N SER A 163 -15.46 0.19 12.47
CA SER A 163 -15.22 -1.17 12.00
C SER A 163 -15.08 -1.17 10.49
N PRO A 164 -14.21 -2.03 9.91
CA PRO A 164 -14.03 -2.07 8.47
C PRO A 164 -15.30 -2.54 7.77
N HIS A 165 -15.70 -1.85 6.70
CA HIS A 165 -16.70 -2.32 5.75
C HIS A 165 -16.11 -3.40 4.83
N VAL A 166 -14.94 -3.14 4.24
CA VAL A 166 -14.15 -4.13 3.49
C VAL A 166 -12.98 -4.62 4.34
N ALA A 167 -12.88 -5.93 4.58
CA ALA A 167 -11.88 -6.51 5.48
C ALA A 167 -10.44 -6.41 4.95
N GLN A 168 -10.24 -6.68 3.65
CA GLN A 168 -8.94 -6.67 2.97
C GLN A 168 -8.90 -5.54 1.94
N ARG A 169 -8.10 -4.51 2.21
CA ARG A 169 -7.99 -3.31 1.39
C ARG A 169 -6.58 -3.27 0.82
N GLY A 170 -6.44 -3.80 -0.38
CA GLY A 170 -5.14 -4.11 -0.95
C GLY A 170 -4.68 -3.20 -2.08
N ILE A 171 -3.37 -3.00 -2.16
CA ILE A 171 -2.70 -2.42 -3.32
C ILE A 171 -2.12 -3.54 -4.19
N LYS A 172 -2.48 -3.50 -5.48
CA LYS A 172 -1.85 -4.25 -6.56
C LYS A 172 -0.64 -3.46 -7.06
N PHE A 173 0.54 -4.02 -6.84
CA PHE A 173 1.80 -3.43 -7.26
C PHE A 173 2.45 -4.30 -8.33
N ASN A 174 2.35 -3.90 -9.60
CA ASN A 174 3.18 -4.47 -10.65
C ASN A 174 4.64 -4.07 -10.37
N ILE A 175 5.44 -5.03 -9.93
CA ILE A 175 6.76 -4.77 -9.35
C ILE A 175 7.89 -5.04 -10.37
N PRO A 176 8.61 -3.99 -10.81
CA PRO A 176 9.78 -4.13 -11.68
C PRO A 176 11.01 -4.49 -10.84
N LEU A 177 11.22 -5.78 -10.59
CA LEU A 177 12.32 -6.25 -9.72
C LEU A 177 13.69 -6.18 -10.40
N ASP A 178 13.75 -6.69 -11.62
CA ASP A 178 14.98 -6.90 -12.36
C ASP A 178 14.58 -7.06 -13.82
N ARG A 179 15.35 -6.47 -14.72
CA ARG A 179 15.09 -6.56 -16.16
C ARG A 179 14.99 -8.00 -16.69
N ARG A 180 15.64 -8.96 -16.04
CA ARG A 180 15.55 -10.40 -16.39
C ARG A 180 14.25 -11.05 -15.95
N THR A 181 13.54 -10.47 -14.98
CA THR A 181 12.25 -10.94 -14.47
C THR A 181 11.23 -9.80 -14.50
N PRO A 182 10.77 -9.37 -15.70
CA PRO A 182 9.89 -8.21 -15.84
C PRO A 182 8.45 -8.47 -15.38
N THR A 183 7.67 -7.39 -15.24
CA THR A 183 6.21 -7.41 -15.04
C THR A 183 5.47 -6.64 -16.15
N TYR A 184 4.15 -6.50 -16.08
CA TYR A 184 3.34 -5.86 -17.13
C TYR A 184 3.61 -4.36 -17.32
N SER A 185 4.12 -3.68 -16.31
CA SER A 185 4.46 -2.26 -16.40
C SER A 185 5.88 -2.03 -16.96
N ASP A 186 6.72 -3.07 -17.09
CA ASP A 186 8.17 -2.92 -17.35
C ASP A 186 8.49 -2.21 -18.66
N SER A 187 7.64 -2.30 -19.67
CA SER A 187 7.79 -1.57 -20.93
C SER A 187 7.36 -0.10 -20.81
N SER A 188 7.78 0.58 -19.74
CA SER A 188 7.51 2.00 -19.50
C SER A 188 8.67 2.66 -18.77
N ASP A 189 8.87 3.97 -19.02
CA ASP A 189 9.85 4.78 -18.27
C ASP A 189 9.58 4.78 -16.77
N SER A 190 8.30 4.77 -16.39
CA SER A 190 7.86 4.67 -14.99
C SER A 190 8.41 3.42 -14.32
N ALA A 191 8.27 2.25 -14.94
CA ALA A 191 8.77 1.00 -14.34
C ALA A 191 10.29 0.95 -14.27
N GLN A 192 11.00 1.35 -15.33
CA GLN A 192 12.47 1.29 -15.32
C GLN A 192 13.10 2.27 -14.33
N ALA A 193 12.56 3.47 -14.23
CA ALA A 193 12.98 4.43 -13.21
C ALA A 193 12.77 3.89 -11.79
N ASN A 194 11.82 2.96 -11.62
CA ASN A 194 11.48 2.34 -10.33
C ASN A 194 12.25 1.05 -10.02
N VAL A 195 12.93 0.41 -10.99
CA VAL A 195 13.77 -0.78 -10.71
C VAL A 195 14.74 -0.58 -9.54
N PRO A 196 15.55 0.50 -9.45
CA PRO A 196 16.42 0.70 -8.29
C PRO A 196 15.63 0.94 -6.98
N GLU A 197 14.45 1.56 -7.06
CA GLU A 197 13.59 1.88 -5.92
C GLU A 197 12.99 0.61 -5.29
N MET A 198 12.74 -0.45 -6.07
CA MET A 198 12.25 -1.73 -5.56
C MET A 198 13.24 -2.40 -4.59
N TRP A 199 14.50 -1.95 -4.59
CA TRP A 199 15.55 -2.39 -3.69
C TRP A 199 15.97 -1.31 -2.68
N SER A 200 15.16 -0.26 -2.49
CA SER A 200 15.41 0.81 -1.52
C SER A 200 14.56 0.62 -0.25
N ALA A 201 15.21 0.54 0.92
CA ALA A 201 14.50 0.42 2.19
C ALA A 201 13.69 1.70 2.49
N ASP A 202 14.27 2.87 2.21
CA ASP A 202 13.59 4.16 2.39
C ASP A 202 12.30 4.25 1.56
N PHE A 203 12.33 3.73 0.32
CA PHE A 203 11.12 3.66 -0.53
C PHE A 203 10.03 2.80 0.12
N TRP A 204 10.38 1.57 0.54
CA TRP A 204 9.38 0.66 1.13
C TRP A 204 8.86 1.15 2.47
N HIS A 205 9.72 1.75 3.29
CA HIS A 205 9.30 2.32 4.57
C HIS A 205 8.30 3.44 4.35
N GLU A 206 8.60 4.37 3.44
CA GLU A 206 7.69 5.46 3.07
C GLU A 206 6.38 4.93 2.47
N PHE A 207 6.45 3.95 1.58
CA PHE A 207 5.27 3.40 0.91
C PHE A 207 4.33 2.67 1.88
N LEU A 208 4.89 1.82 2.76
CA LEU A 208 4.11 1.06 3.75
C LEU A 208 3.53 1.97 4.85
N ASP A 209 4.23 3.04 5.21
CA ASP A 209 3.71 4.09 6.06
C ASP A 209 2.48 4.77 5.43
N GLU A 210 2.56 5.17 4.15
CA GLU A 210 1.43 5.80 3.46
C GLU A 210 0.24 4.85 3.30
N MET A 211 0.49 3.56 3.01
CA MET A 211 -0.57 2.55 3.00
C MET A 211 -1.31 2.50 4.34
N ALA A 212 -0.57 2.44 5.45
CA ALA A 212 -1.15 2.37 6.78
C ALA A 212 -1.96 3.64 7.12
N ARG A 213 -1.44 4.83 6.78
CA ARG A 213 -2.14 6.12 6.97
C ARG A 213 -3.50 6.15 6.27
N GLN A 214 -3.63 5.48 5.13
CA GLN A 214 -4.90 5.38 4.39
C GLN A 214 -5.68 4.08 4.70
N HIS A 215 -5.29 3.34 5.75
CA HIS A 215 -5.93 2.10 6.18
C HIS A 215 -5.85 0.93 5.18
N PHE A 216 -4.95 0.96 4.20
CA PHE A 216 -4.64 -0.23 3.39
C PHE A 216 -3.86 -1.25 4.23
N ASN A 217 -4.22 -2.53 4.10
CA ASN A 217 -3.68 -3.61 4.93
C ASN A 217 -3.21 -4.83 4.10
N VAL A 218 -3.20 -4.72 2.78
CA VAL A 218 -2.67 -5.76 1.89
C VAL A 218 -1.77 -5.15 0.83
N LEU A 219 -0.59 -5.72 0.65
CA LEU A 219 0.31 -5.44 -0.46
C LEU A 219 0.44 -6.70 -1.31
N SER A 220 0.01 -6.64 -2.56
CA SER A 220 0.21 -7.71 -3.53
C SER A 220 1.25 -7.29 -4.56
N LEU A 221 2.29 -8.10 -4.73
CA LEU A 221 3.46 -7.84 -5.55
C LEU A 221 3.42 -8.73 -6.79
N TRP A 222 3.21 -8.14 -7.96
CA TRP A 222 2.86 -8.85 -9.19
C TRP A 222 4.03 -8.87 -10.17
N ASN A 223 4.52 -10.07 -10.49
CA ASN A 223 5.64 -10.28 -11.40
C ASN A 223 5.45 -11.58 -12.20
N LEU A 224 5.89 -11.61 -13.46
CA LEU A 224 5.65 -12.75 -14.35
C LEU A 224 6.38 -14.01 -13.91
N HIS A 225 7.60 -13.87 -13.36
CA HIS A 225 8.40 -14.97 -12.86
C HIS A 225 9.38 -14.47 -11.78
N PRO A 226 8.92 -14.27 -10.52
CA PRO A 226 9.72 -13.60 -9.50
C PRO A 226 10.84 -14.46 -8.93
N PHE A 227 10.74 -15.79 -9.04
CA PHE A 227 11.58 -16.74 -8.30
C PHE A 227 13.09 -16.52 -8.45
N PRO A 228 13.64 -16.28 -9.65
CA PRO A 228 15.08 -16.01 -9.81
C PRO A 228 15.55 -14.77 -9.04
N SER A 229 14.66 -13.83 -8.76
CA SER A 229 14.95 -12.58 -8.06
C SER A 229 14.73 -12.66 -6.53
N ILE A 230 13.97 -13.64 -6.04
CA ILE A 230 13.55 -13.68 -4.63
C ILE A 230 13.89 -14.99 -3.89
N ALA A 231 14.16 -16.09 -4.59
CA ALA A 231 14.38 -17.38 -3.96
C ALA A 231 15.70 -18.02 -4.40
N LYS A 232 16.36 -18.68 -3.45
CA LYS A 232 17.45 -19.60 -3.73
C LYS A 232 16.88 -21.01 -3.72
N VAL A 233 16.94 -21.69 -4.87
CA VAL A 233 16.44 -23.06 -5.02
C VAL A 233 17.64 -24.00 -5.05
N PRO A 234 17.88 -24.85 -4.02
CA PRO A 234 19.08 -25.67 -3.95
C PRO A 234 19.32 -26.54 -5.18
N GLU A 235 18.25 -27.15 -5.71
CA GLU A 235 18.28 -27.99 -6.92
C GLU A 235 18.66 -27.21 -8.18
N TYR A 236 18.46 -25.89 -8.19
CA TYR A 236 18.67 -24.99 -9.33
C TYR A 236 19.47 -23.74 -8.93
N SER A 237 20.52 -23.93 -8.11
CA SER A 237 21.17 -22.83 -7.38
C SER A 237 21.82 -21.75 -8.25
N ASP A 238 22.16 -22.06 -9.50
CA ASP A 238 22.73 -21.15 -10.50
C ASP A 238 21.68 -20.32 -11.25
N ILE A 239 20.37 -20.54 -11.02
CA ILE A 239 19.29 -19.67 -11.52
C ILE A 239 19.21 -18.36 -10.73
N ALA A 240 19.47 -18.39 -9.43
CA ALA A 240 19.34 -17.22 -8.56
C ALA A 240 20.16 -16.03 -9.10
N LEU A 241 19.47 -14.92 -9.36
CA LEU A 241 20.04 -13.76 -10.03
C LEU A 241 20.89 -12.93 -9.07
N LYS A 242 22.17 -12.79 -9.40
CA LYS A 242 23.05 -11.78 -8.83
C LYS A 242 22.80 -10.44 -9.49
N ASP A 243 23.03 -9.39 -8.72
CA ASP A 243 22.85 -7.99 -9.08
C ASP A 243 21.42 -7.66 -9.49
N VAL A 244 21.16 -6.39 -9.72
CA VAL A 244 19.90 -5.87 -10.23
C VAL A 244 20.18 -5.18 -11.56
N TRP A 245 19.54 -5.68 -12.61
CA TRP A 245 19.68 -5.12 -13.95
C TRP A 245 18.54 -4.14 -14.23
N GLY A 246 18.90 -2.97 -14.77
CA GLY A 246 17.99 -1.97 -15.34
C GLY A 246 18.44 -1.55 -16.75
N ASN A 247 17.88 -0.46 -17.27
CA ASN A 247 18.19 0.04 -18.61
C ASN A 247 19.38 1.01 -18.62
N ARG A 248 20.23 0.89 -19.65
CA ARG A 248 21.28 1.88 -19.94
C ARG A 248 20.78 3.01 -20.84
N GLU A 249 19.96 2.69 -21.84
CA GLU A 249 19.46 3.62 -22.85
C GLU A 249 17.93 3.77 -22.76
N PRO A 250 17.36 4.88 -23.27
CA PRO A 250 15.92 5.04 -23.42
C PRO A 250 15.30 3.93 -24.28
N PHE A 251 14.03 3.64 -24.03
CA PHE A 251 13.29 2.62 -24.77
C PHE A 251 13.08 2.95 -26.23
N ASP A 252 13.09 1.91 -27.08
CA ASP A 252 12.36 1.96 -28.34
C ASP A 252 10.87 1.86 -28.04
N LEU A 253 10.08 2.84 -28.45
CA LEU A 253 8.63 2.89 -28.26
C LEU A 253 7.85 2.05 -29.29
N ASN A 254 8.54 1.45 -30.27
CA ASN A 254 7.92 0.60 -31.30
C ASN A 254 7.94 -0.88 -30.89
N PHE A 255 7.16 -1.27 -29.89
CA PHE A 255 7.04 -2.66 -29.46
C PHE A 255 5.57 -3.12 -29.35
N ASN A 256 5.36 -4.43 -29.41
CA ASN A 256 4.02 -5.02 -29.28
C ASN A 256 3.64 -5.11 -27.79
N MET A 257 2.46 -4.60 -27.42
CA MET A 257 1.98 -4.49 -26.03
C MET A 257 1.47 -5.82 -25.43
N ASN A 258 1.71 -6.97 -26.07
CA ASN A 258 1.30 -8.26 -25.52
C ASN A 258 2.38 -8.86 -24.59
N SER A 259 1.97 -9.73 -23.68
CA SER A 259 2.87 -10.32 -22.67
C SER A 259 4.06 -11.10 -23.24
N LYS A 260 3.96 -11.63 -24.46
CA LYS A 260 5.07 -12.32 -25.15
C LYS A 260 6.12 -11.37 -25.71
N ALA A 261 5.79 -10.08 -25.81
CA ALA A 261 6.64 -9.04 -26.36
C ALA A 261 7.05 -7.96 -25.36
N MET A 262 6.59 -8.05 -24.11
CA MET A 262 7.08 -7.15 -23.06
C MET A 262 8.57 -7.34 -22.78
N SER A 263 9.14 -8.50 -23.09
CA SER A 263 10.59 -8.73 -23.06
C SER A 263 11.32 -8.40 -24.38
N GLN A 264 10.58 -8.24 -25.50
CA GLN A 264 11.15 -8.01 -26.84
C GLN A 264 11.92 -6.68 -27.02
N PRO A 265 11.61 -5.54 -26.36
CA PRO A 265 12.45 -4.36 -26.54
C PRO A 265 13.85 -4.50 -25.91
N PHE A 266 14.17 -5.65 -25.28
CA PHE A 266 15.37 -5.79 -24.48
C PHE A 266 16.42 -6.66 -25.14
N THR A 267 17.25 -6.05 -25.99
CA THR A 267 18.55 -6.66 -26.29
C THR A 267 19.37 -6.72 -24.99
N LEU A 268 19.81 -7.93 -24.58
CA LEU A 268 20.61 -8.16 -23.36
C LEU A 268 21.92 -7.34 -23.34
N GLY A 269 22.33 -6.75 -24.46
CA GLY A 269 23.49 -5.86 -24.57
C GLY A 269 23.28 -4.41 -24.08
N GLN A 270 22.04 -3.99 -23.79
CA GLN A 270 21.71 -2.61 -23.36
C GLN A 270 21.30 -2.51 -21.89
N VAL A 271 21.95 -3.31 -21.04
CA VAL A 271 21.66 -3.39 -19.60
C VAL A 271 22.65 -2.59 -18.77
N ALA A 272 22.18 -2.05 -17.66
CA ALA A 272 23.01 -1.43 -16.62
C ALA A 272 22.83 -2.20 -15.31
N VAL A 273 23.91 -2.43 -14.56
CA VAL A 273 23.78 -2.90 -13.19
C VAL A 273 23.43 -1.70 -12.31
N VAL A 274 22.17 -1.61 -11.89
CA VAL A 274 21.67 -0.51 -11.07
C VAL A 274 21.91 -0.76 -9.58
N LYS A 275 22.12 -2.01 -9.18
CA LYS A 275 22.50 -2.38 -7.82
C LYS A 275 23.28 -3.69 -7.77
N GLN A 276 24.35 -3.72 -6.99
CA GLN A 276 25.13 -4.93 -6.72
C GLN A 276 24.51 -5.66 -5.52
N MET A 277 24.04 -6.89 -5.69
CA MET A 277 23.39 -7.67 -4.64
C MET A 277 23.54 -9.17 -4.88
N THR A 278 23.89 -9.92 -3.83
CA THR A 278 23.76 -11.39 -3.88
C THR A 278 22.29 -11.80 -3.69
N ILE A 279 21.94 -13.05 -3.99
CA ILE A 279 20.61 -13.56 -3.67
C ILE A 279 20.33 -13.52 -2.15
N ASP A 280 21.33 -13.74 -1.32
CA ASP A 280 21.18 -13.68 0.13
C ASP A 280 20.89 -12.25 0.61
N ASP A 281 21.45 -11.23 -0.06
CA ASP A 281 21.12 -9.82 0.19
C ASP A 281 19.68 -9.50 -0.22
N LYS A 282 19.24 -9.99 -1.38
CA LYS A 282 17.85 -9.82 -1.84
C LYS A 282 16.84 -10.49 -0.90
N ILE A 283 17.14 -11.69 -0.42
CA ILE A 283 16.32 -12.42 0.56
C ILE A 283 16.24 -11.64 1.88
N ARG A 284 17.38 -11.18 2.39
CA ARG A 284 17.44 -10.39 3.63
C ARG A 284 16.64 -9.10 3.51
N PHE A 285 16.78 -8.40 2.38
CA PHE A 285 16.03 -7.20 2.07
C PHE A 285 14.51 -7.45 2.10
N TRP A 286 14.03 -8.45 1.38
CA TRP A 286 12.59 -8.74 1.35
C TRP A 286 12.04 -9.23 2.70
N ARG A 287 12.85 -9.92 3.52
CA ARG A 287 12.47 -10.24 4.90
C ARG A 287 12.30 -8.99 5.76
N GLU A 288 13.16 -7.99 5.59
CA GLU A 288 13.06 -6.71 6.28
C GLU A 288 11.81 -5.93 5.84
N VAL A 289 11.56 -5.81 4.53
CA VAL A 289 10.35 -5.19 3.98
C VAL A 289 9.08 -5.85 4.52
N MET A 290 9.01 -7.18 4.55
CA MET A 290 7.85 -7.91 5.10
C MET A 290 7.69 -7.72 6.62
N HIS A 291 8.80 -7.61 7.36
CA HIS A 291 8.75 -7.27 8.78
C HIS A 291 8.19 -5.87 8.99
N TYR A 292 8.69 -4.88 8.23
CA TYR A 292 8.20 -3.51 8.30
C TYR A 292 6.71 -3.42 7.93
N ALA A 293 6.27 -4.15 6.90
CA ALA A 293 4.86 -4.27 6.54
C ALA A 293 4.02 -4.86 7.68
N LYS A 294 4.51 -5.92 8.32
CA LYS A 294 3.83 -6.54 9.47
C LYS A 294 3.68 -5.57 10.63
N ASP A 295 4.69 -4.73 10.88
CA ASP A 295 4.66 -3.69 11.92
C ASP A 295 3.62 -2.60 11.64
N ARG A 296 3.17 -2.44 10.39
CA ARG A 296 2.01 -1.63 9.97
C ARG A 296 0.71 -2.42 9.82
N GLY A 297 0.70 -3.71 10.16
CA GLY A 297 -0.47 -4.56 9.98
C GLY A 297 -0.83 -4.83 8.51
N ILE A 298 0.17 -4.78 7.62
CA ILE A 298 0.02 -5.05 6.18
C ILE A 298 0.48 -6.48 5.88
N ASP A 299 -0.41 -7.27 5.29
CA ASP A 299 -0.10 -8.61 4.80
C ASP A 299 0.48 -8.54 3.37
N VAL A 300 1.55 -9.28 3.10
CA VAL A 300 2.24 -9.28 1.80
C VAL A 300 1.96 -10.58 1.03
N TYR A 301 1.70 -10.45 -0.26
CA TYR A 301 1.46 -11.55 -1.20
C TYR A 301 2.34 -11.38 -2.45
N TRP A 302 2.86 -12.50 -2.97
CA TRP A 302 3.44 -12.53 -4.32
C TRP A 302 2.40 -13.02 -5.31
N PHE A 303 2.23 -12.36 -6.44
CA PHE A 303 1.36 -12.78 -7.53
C PHE A 303 2.18 -13.08 -8.76
N THR A 304 1.81 -14.15 -9.47
CA THR A 304 2.56 -14.60 -10.64
C THR A 304 1.67 -15.14 -11.76
N TRP A 305 2.25 -15.22 -12.95
CA TRP A 305 1.63 -15.72 -14.17
C TRP A 305 2.38 -16.95 -14.66
N ASN A 306 1.75 -17.69 -15.57
CA ASN A 306 2.28 -18.96 -16.03
C ASN A 306 2.11 -19.11 -17.56
N ILE A 307 3.00 -19.80 -18.27
CA ILE A 307 4.31 -20.30 -17.82
C ILE A 307 5.37 -19.36 -18.38
N PHE A 308 6.09 -18.67 -17.49
CA PHE A 308 7.19 -17.79 -17.86
C PHE A 308 8.46 -18.30 -17.19
N VAL A 309 9.53 -18.51 -17.96
CA VAL A 309 10.83 -18.99 -17.44
C VAL A 309 11.94 -17.94 -17.57
N TRP A 310 11.58 -16.66 -17.64
CA TRP A 310 12.54 -15.57 -17.80
C TRP A 310 13.51 -15.46 -16.61
N GLY A 311 14.76 -15.09 -16.88
CA GLY A 311 15.84 -15.10 -15.89
C GLY A 311 16.50 -16.48 -15.68
N THR A 312 16.11 -17.49 -16.47
CA THR A 312 16.68 -18.86 -16.42
C THR A 312 17.50 -19.22 -17.66
N GLU A 313 17.77 -18.26 -18.54
CA GLU A 313 18.12 -18.47 -19.95
C GLU A 313 19.16 -19.59 -20.17
N GLY A 314 18.74 -20.64 -20.89
CA GLY A 314 19.59 -21.75 -21.31
C GLY A 314 19.97 -22.75 -20.21
N LYS A 315 19.38 -22.64 -19.01
CA LYS A 315 19.72 -23.52 -17.87
C LYS A 315 18.68 -24.63 -17.70
N HIS A 316 19.15 -25.80 -17.28
CA HIS A 316 18.34 -26.95 -16.82
C HIS A 316 17.24 -27.42 -17.79
N GLY A 317 17.33 -27.09 -19.08
CA GLY A 317 16.31 -27.47 -20.07
C GLY A 317 14.93 -26.86 -19.81
N LEU A 318 14.85 -25.76 -19.05
CA LEU A 318 13.58 -25.10 -18.73
C LEU A 318 12.99 -24.45 -19.98
N THR A 319 11.71 -24.73 -20.23
CA THR A 319 10.95 -24.15 -21.35
C THR A 319 9.56 -23.70 -20.90
N GLU A 320 8.90 -22.91 -21.72
CA GLU A 320 7.49 -22.48 -21.52
C GLU A 320 6.47 -23.55 -21.96
N ASP A 321 6.93 -24.75 -22.36
CA ASP A 321 6.04 -25.87 -22.66
C ASP A 321 5.48 -26.44 -21.36
N GLY A 322 4.16 -26.39 -21.23
CA GLY A 322 3.44 -26.88 -20.05
C GLY A 322 3.59 -28.38 -19.77
N ASN A 323 4.03 -29.16 -20.75
CA ASN A 323 4.31 -30.58 -20.56
C ASN A 323 5.79 -30.87 -20.24
N ASN A 324 6.65 -29.86 -20.12
CA ASN A 324 8.03 -30.04 -19.72
C ASN A 324 8.14 -30.41 -18.23
N PRO A 325 8.56 -31.65 -17.88
CA PRO A 325 8.64 -32.09 -16.49
C PRO A 325 9.69 -31.32 -15.68
N GLU A 326 10.77 -30.84 -16.30
CA GLU A 326 11.80 -30.04 -15.62
C GLU A 326 11.24 -28.68 -15.19
N THR A 327 10.41 -28.06 -16.02
CA THR A 327 9.71 -26.81 -15.67
C THR A 327 8.75 -27.03 -14.49
N VAL A 328 8.00 -28.15 -14.47
CA VAL A 328 7.11 -28.48 -13.33
C VAL A 328 7.91 -28.67 -12.04
N ALA A 329 9.01 -29.42 -12.10
CA ALA A 329 9.87 -29.66 -10.95
C ALA A 329 10.49 -28.37 -10.41
N TYR A 330 10.99 -27.51 -11.30
CA TYR A 330 11.57 -26.22 -10.95
C TYR A 330 10.56 -25.27 -10.29
N PHE A 331 9.34 -25.13 -10.83
CA PHE A 331 8.31 -24.29 -10.23
C PHE A 331 7.89 -24.82 -8.86
N ARG A 332 7.69 -26.13 -8.70
CA ARG A 332 7.36 -26.75 -7.42
C ARG A 332 8.44 -26.47 -6.36
N ALA A 333 9.72 -26.63 -6.73
CA ALA A 333 10.85 -26.34 -5.85
C ALA A 333 10.94 -24.85 -5.51
N SER A 334 10.72 -23.97 -6.49
CA SER A 334 10.73 -22.51 -6.31
C SER A 334 9.64 -22.03 -5.36
N VAL A 335 8.43 -22.58 -5.48
CA VAL A 335 7.31 -22.27 -4.57
C VAL A 335 7.62 -22.77 -3.16
N ARG A 336 8.10 -24.01 -3.02
CA ARG A 336 8.52 -24.59 -1.73
C ARG A 336 9.55 -23.69 -1.03
N GLU A 337 10.60 -23.28 -1.74
CA GLU A 337 11.64 -22.43 -1.16
C GLU A 337 11.16 -21.00 -0.90
N THR A 338 10.24 -20.46 -1.69
CA THR A 338 9.62 -19.15 -1.41
C THR A 338 8.85 -19.20 -0.08
N VAL A 339 8.04 -20.24 0.15
CA VAL A 339 7.30 -20.42 1.41
C VAL A 339 8.25 -20.53 2.61
N ARG A 340 9.34 -21.31 2.48
CA ARG A 340 10.34 -21.49 3.55
C ARG A 340 11.16 -20.23 3.81
N THR A 341 11.52 -19.52 2.75
CA THR A 341 12.39 -18.34 2.81
C THR A 341 11.72 -17.18 3.53
N TYR A 342 10.41 -17.02 3.37
CA TYR A 342 9.66 -15.86 3.85
C TYR A 342 8.58 -16.25 4.87
N PRO A 343 8.89 -16.33 6.19
CA PRO A 343 7.91 -16.73 7.20
C PRO A 343 6.74 -15.74 7.37
N LEU A 344 6.95 -14.46 7.05
CA LEU A 344 5.93 -13.41 7.11
C LEU A 344 5.13 -13.24 5.82
N LEU A 345 5.47 -13.99 4.75
CA LEU A 345 4.65 -13.98 3.53
C LEU A 345 3.29 -14.62 3.84
N ALA A 346 2.22 -13.85 3.62
CA ALA A 346 0.86 -14.26 3.95
C ALA A 346 0.28 -15.26 2.94
N GLY A 347 0.78 -15.23 1.70
CA GLY A 347 0.29 -16.12 0.66
C GLY A 347 0.91 -15.86 -0.71
N ILE A 348 0.34 -16.54 -1.70
CA ILE A 348 0.66 -16.35 -3.11
C ILE A 348 -0.63 -16.25 -3.93
N GLY A 349 -0.60 -15.45 -4.98
CA GLY A 349 -1.61 -15.42 -6.01
C GLY A 349 -1.10 -16.00 -7.33
N ILE A 350 -1.96 -16.72 -8.04
CA ILE A 350 -1.58 -17.45 -9.25
C ILE A 350 -2.54 -17.17 -10.41
N THR A 351 -1.99 -17.10 -11.62
CA THR A 351 -2.77 -16.95 -12.86
C THR A 351 -2.65 -18.21 -13.71
N ALA A 352 -3.77 -18.75 -14.20
CA ALA A 352 -3.79 -19.85 -15.18
C ALA A 352 -3.54 -19.36 -16.62
N GLY A 353 -2.54 -18.51 -16.80
CA GLY A 353 -2.26 -17.79 -18.03
C GLY A 353 -1.21 -16.70 -17.79
N GLU A 354 -0.88 -15.86 -18.77
CA GLU A 354 -1.43 -15.82 -20.13
C GLU A 354 -0.57 -16.58 -21.15
N ASN A 355 0.41 -17.35 -20.67
CA ASN A 355 1.35 -18.12 -21.48
C ASN A 355 1.35 -19.61 -21.11
N MET A 356 0.19 -20.13 -20.68
CA MET A 356 0.02 -21.57 -20.42
C MET A 356 -0.38 -22.25 -21.73
N LYS A 357 0.54 -23.00 -22.33
CA LYS A 357 0.32 -23.77 -23.55
C LYS A 357 1.27 -24.96 -23.57
N SER A 358 1.00 -25.95 -24.41
CA SER A 358 1.94 -27.04 -24.66
C SER A 358 2.17 -27.25 -26.15
N GLU A 359 3.37 -27.67 -26.52
CA GLU A 359 3.76 -27.97 -27.91
C GLU A 359 3.35 -29.40 -28.34
N GLY A 360 2.92 -30.27 -27.39
CA GLY A 360 2.40 -31.59 -27.70
C GLY A 360 1.82 -32.32 -26.49
N GLY A 361 0.84 -33.22 -26.73
CA GLY A 361 0.16 -33.99 -25.67
C GLY A 361 -0.97 -33.22 -24.96
N PRO A 362 -1.76 -33.90 -24.11
CA PRO A 362 -2.78 -33.24 -23.30
C PRO A 362 -2.11 -32.34 -22.26
N PHE A 363 -2.59 -31.11 -22.12
CA PHE A 363 -2.13 -30.15 -21.12
C PHE A 363 -3.36 -29.54 -20.43
N ASP A 364 -3.37 -29.59 -19.10
CA ASP A 364 -4.45 -29.07 -18.27
C ASP A 364 -3.86 -28.01 -17.32
N HIS A 365 -4.43 -26.80 -17.37
CA HIS A 365 -3.89 -25.66 -16.63
C HIS A 365 -3.98 -25.91 -15.13
N GLU A 366 -5.13 -26.39 -14.67
CA GLU A 366 -5.42 -26.59 -13.25
C GLU A 366 -4.57 -27.72 -12.63
N ASP A 367 -4.35 -28.83 -13.34
CA ASP A 367 -3.43 -29.89 -12.91
C ASP A 367 -1.97 -29.40 -12.85
N TRP A 368 -1.52 -28.61 -13.82
CA TRP A 368 -0.17 -28.02 -13.79
C TRP A 368 0.00 -27.07 -12.59
N LEU A 369 -0.98 -26.20 -12.34
CA LEU A 369 -0.96 -25.29 -11.18
C LEU A 369 -0.99 -26.03 -9.84
N TRP A 370 -1.73 -27.14 -9.76
CA TRP A 370 -1.70 -27.99 -8.57
C TRP A 370 -0.34 -28.65 -8.35
N LYS A 371 0.24 -29.26 -9.39
CA LYS A 371 1.55 -29.94 -9.33
C LYS A 371 2.70 -28.98 -8.98
N THR A 372 2.58 -27.72 -9.36
CA THR A 372 3.60 -26.69 -9.10
C THR A 372 3.33 -25.95 -7.80
N TYR A 373 2.26 -25.16 -7.74
CA TYR A 373 1.96 -24.29 -6.59
C TYR A 373 1.32 -25.06 -5.44
N GLY A 374 0.28 -25.86 -5.69
CA GLY A 374 -0.42 -26.60 -4.64
C GLY A 374 0.52 -27.55 -3.89
N GLN A 375 1.28 -28.36 -4.62
CA GLN A 375 2.26 -29.27 -4.04
C GLN A 375 3.49 -28.54 -3.47
N GLY A 376 3.99 -27.49 -4.14
CA GLY A 376 5.12 -26.71 -3.63
C GLY A 376 4.81 -26.03 -2.28
N ILE A 377 3.61 -25.48 -2.13
CA ILE A 377 3.17 -24.91 -0.84
C ILE A 377 3.07 -25.99 0.23
N ARG A 378 2.49 -27.16 -0.09
CA ARG A 378 2.43 -28.30 0.85
C ARG A 378 3.81 -28.75 1.30
N ASP A 379 4.78 -28.81 0.38
CA ASP A 379 6.16 -29.16 0.71
C ASP A 379 6.80 -28.09 1.61
N GLY A 380 6.53 -26.81 1.35
CA GLY A 380 7.07 -25.68 2.13
C GLY A 380 6.50 -25.59 3.55
N LEU A 381 5.24 -25.98 3.73
CA LEU A 381 4.52 -25.97 5.02
C LEU A 381 4.69 -27.25 5.83
N LYS A 382 5.37 -28.28 5.31
CA LYS A 382 5.50 -29.60 5.96
C LYS A 382 5.95 -29.50 7.42
N ASP A 383 6.87 -28.60 7.73
CA ASP A 383 7.45 -28.41 9.06
C ASP A 383 6.79 -27.24 9.83
N GLN A 384 5.73 -26.63 9.29
CA GLN A 384 4.98 -25.50 9.85
C GLN A 384 3.46 -25.71 9.72
N PRO A 385 2.88 -26.81 10.24
CA PRO A 385 1.50 -27.19 9.98
C PRO A 385 0.44 -26.20 10.47
N ASN A 386 0.79 -25.32 11.43
CA ASN A 386 -0.11 -24.29 11.95
C ASN A 386 -0.02 -22.97 11.19
N ARG A 387 0.97 -22.80 10.30
CA ARG A 387 1.12 -21.57 9.51
C ARG A 387 0.05 -21.52 8.44
N GLN A 388 -0.82 -20.53 8.52
CA GLN A 388 -1.73 -20.18 7.44
C GLN A 388 -0.94 -19.59 6.28
N PHE A 389 -1.22 -20.07 5.07
CA PHE A 389 -0.67 -19.56 3.83
C PHE A 389 -1.79 -19.52 2.79
N ARG A 390 -2.28 -18.32 2.45
CA ARG A 390 -3.44 -18.20 1.57
C ARG A 390 -3.02 -18.36 0.11
N LEU A 391 -3.81 -19.10 -0.67
CA LEU A 391 -3.68 -19.16 -2.11
C LEU A 391 -4.84 -18.38 -2.74
N ILE A 392 -4.52 -17.42 -3.61
CA ILE A 392 -5.51 -16.63 -4.35
C ILE A 392 -5.42 -17.01 -5.83
N HIS A 393 -6.36 -17.81 -6.31
CA HIS A 393 -6.39 -18.25 -7.70
C HIS A 393 -7.15 -17.23 -8.56
N ARG A 394 -6.48 -16.57 -9.51
CA ARG A 394 -7.17 -15.63 -10.39
C ARG A 394 -8.12 -16.38 -11.30
N TYR A 395 -9.37 -15.92 -11.37
CA TYR A 395 -10.37 -16.41 -12.31
C TYR A 395 -10.15 -15.72 -13.67
N HIS A 396 -9.06 -16.10 -14.32
CA HIS A 396 -8.61 -15.58 -15.62
C HIS A 396 -8.03 -16.73 -16.44
N GLN A 397 -8.62 -17.01 -17.61
CA GLN A 397 -8.25 -18.11 -18.51
C GLN A 397 -8.26 -19.51 -17.84
N THR A 398 -9.21 -19.75 -16.94
CA THR A 398 -9.32 -20.97 -16.13
C THR A 398 -10.77 -21.41 -15.98
N SER A 399 -10.99 -22.64 -15.54
CA SER A 399 -12.30 -23.16 -15.17
C SER A 399 -12.45 -23.26 -13.64
N GLN A 400 -13.44 -22.56 -13.08
CA GLN A 400 -13.66 -22.55 -11.63
C GLN A 400 -13.88 -23.97 -11.06
N ALA A 401 -14.71 -24.79 -11.72
CA ALA A 401 -14.99 -26.15 -11.28
C ALA A 401 -13.72 -27.03 -11.27
N LYS A 402 -12.90 -26.93 -12.32
CA LYS A 402 -11.62 -27.65 -12.38
C LYS A 402 -10.64 -27.17 -11.32
N SER A 403 -10.55 -25.85 -11.09
CA SER A 403 -9.66 -25.30 -10.07
C SER A 403 -10.05 -25.79 -8.68
N ILE A 404 -11.34 -25.81 -8.35
CA ILE A 404 -11.84 -26.32 -7.07
C ILE A 404 -11.48 -27.81 -6.90
N GLU A 405 -11.69 -28.62 -7.92
CA GLU A 405 -11.39 -30.04 -7.88
C GLU A 405 -9.87 -30.30 -7.74
N ALA A 406 -9.04 -29.59 -8.52
CA ALA A 406 -7.59 -29.73 -8.48
C ALA A 406 -7.02 -29.32 -7.10
N PHE A 407 -7.55 -28.25 -6.50
CA PHE A 407 -7.08 -27.71 -5.22
C PHE A 407 -7.84 -28.22 -3.99
N LYS A 408 -8.71 -29.24 -4.12
CA LYS A 408 -9.50 -29.78 -3.00
C LYS A 408 -8.67 -30.24 -1.78
N ALA A 409 -7.41 -30.60 -2.00
CA ALA A 409 -6.47 -31.05 -0.97
C ALA A 409 -5.52 -29.94 -0.48
N TYR A 410 -5.80 -28.67 -0.80
CA TYR A 410 -5.03 -27.53 -0.32
C TYR A 410 -5.27 -27.32 1.19
N PRO A 411 -4.21 -27.16 2.01
CA PRO A 411 -4.32 -27.28 3.47
C PRO A 411 -4.74 -26.00 4.21
N SER A 412 -5.05 -24.93 3.49
CA SER A 412 -5.09 -23.56 4.01
C SER A 412 -6.15 -22.74 3.23
N PRO A 413 -6.44 -21.46 3.54
CA PRO A 413 -7.46 -20.73 2.80
C PRO A 413 -7.17 -20.64 1.30
N PHE A 414 -8.15 -21.05 0.50
CA PHE A 414 -8.16 -20.98 -0.96
C PHE A 414 -9.28 -20.04 -1.39
N ASP A 415 -8.92 -18.91 -1.99
CA ASP A 415 -9.86 -17.94 -2.54
C ASP A 415 -9.65 -17.78 -4.04
N PHE A 416 -10.65 -17.23 -4.72
CA PHE A 416 -10.48 -16.73 -6.10
C PHE A 416 -10.16 -15.23 -6.12
N SER A 417 -9.74 -14.70 -7.26
CA SER A 417 -9.84 -13.26 -7.56
C SER A 417 -10.47 -13.01 -8.92
N PHE A 418 -11.12 -11.87 -9.11
CA PHE A 418 -11.85 -11.55 -10.34
C PHE A 418 -11.76 -10.06 -10.67
N LYS A 419 -11.68 -9.71 -11.95
CA LYS A 419 -11.64 -8.32 -12.42
C LYS A 419 -13.02 -7.66 -12.32
N TYR A 420 -13.29 -7.02 -11.18
CA TYR A 420 -14.61 -6.49 -10.82
C TYR A 420 -15.14 -5.47 -11.83
N SER A 421 -14.32 -4.46 -12.15
CA SER A 421 -14.59 -3.45 -13.18
C SER A 421 -13.74 -3.63 -14.43
N VAL A 422 -13.32 -4.86 -14.73
CA VAL A 422 -12.39 -5.19 -15.82
C VAL A 422 -11.08 -4.38 -15.72
N ALA A 423 -10.99 -3.23 -16.40
CA ALA A 423 -9.82 -2.34 -16.45
C ALA A 423 -10.17 -0.88 -16.08
N HIS A 424 -11.43 -0.60 -15.77
CA HIS A 424 -12.00 0.75 -15.81
C HIS A 424 -12.79 1.04 -14.54
N MET A 425 -12.11 1.13 -13.40
CA MET A 425 -12.74 1.32 -12.09
C MET A 425 -13.44 2.67 -11.92
N TYR A 426 -13.20 3.65 -12.79
CA TYR A 426 -13.84 4.97 -12.72
C TYR A 426 -15.07 5.12 -13.62
N SER A 427 -15.44 4.07 -14.39
CA SER A 427 -16.52 4.18 -15.37
C SER A 427 -17.93 3.94 -14.83
N GLU A 428 -18.12 2.98 -13.92
CA GLU A 428 -19.43 2.72 -13.32
C GLU A 428 -19.27 2.21 -11.87
N PRO A 429 -20.03 2.76 -10.89
CA PRO A 429 -19.95 2.31 -9.50
C PRO A 429 -20.38 0.84 -9.32
N ASN A 430 -21.33 0.36 -10.12
CA ASN A 430 -21.86 -0.99 -10.05
C ASN A 430 -21.62 -1.77 -11.37
N PRO A 431 -20.39 -2.25 -11.63
CA PRO A 431 -20.11 -3.01 -12.83
C PRO A 431 -20.79 -4.40 -12.78
N PRO A 432 -21.45 -4.85 -13.87
CA PRO A 432 -22.29 -6.05 -13.87
C PRO A 432 -21.50 -7.38 -13.92
N PHE A 433 -20.18 -7.33 -14.08
CA PHE A 433 -19.39 -8.49 -14.53
C PHE A 433 -19.22 -9.59 -13.48
N ILE A 434 -19.40 -9.27 -12.19
CA ILE A 434 -19.16 -10.23 -11.10
C ILE A 434 -20.38 -11.13 -10.82
N GLU A 435 -21.58 -10.73 -11.20
CA GLU A 435 -22.81 -11.47 -10.88
C GLU A 435 -22.78 -12.93 -11.38
N PRO A 436 -22.37 -13.23 -12.63
CA PRO A 436 -22.29 -14.61 -13.10
C PRO A 436 -21.28 -15.43 -12.29
N VAL A 437 -20.15 -14.83 -11.92
CA VAL A 437 -19.08 -15.47 -11.14
C VAL A 437 -19.59 -15.86 -9.76
N LEU A 438 -20.30 -14.98 -9.08
CA LEU A 438 -20.83 -15.25 -7.74
C LEU A 438 -22.04 -16.18 -7.75
N THR A 439 -22.76 -16.27 -8.87
CA THR A 439 -23.88 -17.21 -9.00
C THR A 439 -23.37 -18.65 -9.06
N GLU A 440 -22.27 -18.89 -9.77
CA GLU A 440 -21.70 -20.23 -9.97
C GLU A 440 -20.76 -20.65 -8.82
N MET A 441 -20.14 -19.68 -8.13
CA MET A 441 -19.17 -19.97 -7.08
C MET A 441 -19.81 -20.59 -5.83
N PRO A 442 -19.25 -21.69 -5.26
CA PRO A 442 -19.67 -22.24 -3.99
C PRO A 442 -19.70 -21.19 -2.88
N LYS A 443 -20.75 -21.21 -2.04
CA LYS A 443 -20.97 -20.21 -0.98
C LYS A 443 -19.91 -20.19 0.12
N ASN A 444 -19.14 -21.26 0.27
CA ASN A 444 -18.06 -21.35 1.26
C ASN A 444 -16.71 -20.80 0.74
N LEU A 445 -16.65 -20.36 -0.52
CA LEU A 445 -15.48 -19.71 -1.09
C LEU A 445 -15.72 -18.20 -1.22
N ARG A 446 -14.63 -17.45 -1.22
CA ARG A 446 -14.64 -16.00 -1.39
C ARG A 446 -13.82 -15.58 -2.60
N THR A 447 -14.13 -14.40 -3.11
CA THR A 447 -13.39 -13.75 -4.20
C THR A 447 -12.70 -12.48 -3.71
N TRP A 448 -11.52 -12.19 -4.25
CA TRP A 448 -10.85 -10.90 -4.16
C TRP A 448 -11.14 -10.09 -5.42
N LEU A 449 -11.56 -8.83 -5.26
CA LEU A 449 -11.87 -7.95 -6.38
C LEU A 449 -10.59 -7.33 -6.92
N GLU A 450 -10.22 -7.62 -8.16
CA GLU A 450 -9.19 -6.87 -8.87
C GLU A 450 -9.82 -5.60 -9.42
N VAL A 451 -9.36 -4.45 -8.90
CA VAL A 451 -9.91 -3.12 -9.21
C VAL A 451 -8.81 -2.31 -9.89
N ARG A 452 -8.95 -2.09 -11.20
CA ARG A 452 -7.88 -1.50 -12.01
C ARG A 452 -8.24 -0.10 -12.47
N ASN A 453 -7.27 0.81 -12.36
CA ASN A 453 -7.34 2.20 -12.81
C ASN A 453 -6.67 2.39 -14.19
N ASP A 454 -6.81 1.43 -15.11
CA ASP A 454 -6.17 1.54 -16.43
C ASP A 454 -6.79 2.64 -17.32
N ASP A 455 -7.93 3.19 -16.89
CA ASP A 455 -8.62 4.37 -17.40
C ASP A 455 -7.90 5.70 -17.07
N ILE A 456 -7.22 5.80 -15.92
CA ILE A 456 -6.61 7.05 -15.44
C ILE A 456 -5.25 6.80 -14.74
N TYR A 457 -4.16 7.24 -15.38
CA TYR A 457 -2.82 7.24 -14.78
C TYR A 457 -2.34 8.61 -14.30
N SER A 458 -2.56 9.67 -15.10
CA SER A 458 -1.87 10.96 -14.91
C SER A 458 -2.73 12.04 -14.25
N PHE A 459 -4.05 11.94 -14.35
CA PHE A 459 -4.97 12.96 -13.85
C PHE A 459 -5.28 12.79 -12.36
N ARG A 460 -5.74 13.88 -11.74
CA ARG A 460 -6.14 13.89 -10.33
C ARG A 460 -7.61 13.58 -10.23
N TRP A 461 -7.92 12.38 -9.75
CA TRP A 461 -9.27 11.94 -9.46
C TRP A 461 -9.62 12.16 -7.98
N GLY A 462 -10.88 12.49 -7.71
CA GLY A 462 -11.38 12.70 -6.35
C GLY A 462 -12.87 12.98 -6.27
N ASP A 463 -13.70 11.96 -6.46
CA ASP A 463 -15.15 12.03 -6.23
C ASP A 463 -15.57 11.11 -5.06
N PRO A 464 -15.82 11.66 -3.86
CA PRO A 464 -16.23 10.86 -2.70
C PRO A 464 -17.57 10.14 -2.89
N ASP A 465 -18.50 10.72 -3.65
CA ASP A 465 -19.82 10.12 -3.84
C ASP A 465 -19.72 8.92 -4.78
N TYR A 466 -18.90 9.03 -5.83
CA TYR A 466 -18.57 7.90 -6.70
C TYR A 466 -17.87 6.78 -5.93
N ALA A 467 -16.78 7.08 -5.20
CA ALA A 467 -16.05 6.06 -4.45
C ALA A 467 -16.95 5.34 -3.43
N ARG A 468 -17.83 6.08 -2.76
CA ARG A 468 -18.79 5.52 -1.79
C ARG A 468 -19.80 4.61 -2.48
N ALA A 469 -20.37 5.02 -3.61
CA ALA A 469 -21.27 4.18 -4.38
C ALA A 469 -20.57 2.89 -4.82
N TYR A 470 -19.37 3.01 -5.41
CA TYR A 470 -18.58 1.87 -5.87
C TYR A 470 -18.27 0.87 -4.75
N VAL A 471 -17.92 1.36 -3.56
CA VAL A 471 -17.66 0.51 -2.38
C VAL A 471 -18.95 -0.15 -1.88
N ASN A 472 -20.05 0.59 -1.77
CA ASN A 472 -21.32 0.03 -1.28
C ASN A 472 -21.95 -0.98 -2.24
N ASP A 473 -21.65 -0.87 -3.54
CA ASP A 473 -22.10 -1.83 -4.55
C ASP A 473 -21.18 -3.07 -4.64
N MET A 474 -20.05 -3.10 -3.92
CA MET A 474 -19.25 -4.32 -3.80
C MET A 474 -20.06 -5.44 -3.13
N PRO A 475 -19.92 -6.70 -3.54
CA PRO A 475 -20.61 -7.81 -2.92
C PRO A 475 -20.27 -8.00 -1.43
N GLU A 476 -21.21 -8.59 -0.71
CA GLU A 476 -21.16 -8.77 0.75
C GLU A 476 -19.89 -9.51 1.26
N PRO A 477 -19.44 -9.25 2.51
CA PRO A 477 -18.21 -9.81 3.07
C PRO A 477 -18.13 -11.34 3.19
N ASP A 478 -19.27 -12.04 3.11
CA ASP A 478 -19.33 -13.49 3.08
C ASP A 478 -18.98 -14.05 1.68
N ARG A 479 -19.12 -13.24 0.63
CA ARG A 479 -18.77 -13.58 -0.76
C ARG A 479 -17.43 -13.00 -1.20
N VAL A 480 -17.02 -11.87 -0.63
CA VAL A 480 -15.80 -11.15 -1.02
C VAL A 480 -14.87 -10.95 0.17
N ALA A 481 -13.60 -11.31 0.00
CA ALA A 481 -12.57 -11.10 1.02
C ALA A 481 -12.11 -9.64 1.08
N GLY A 482 -12.08 -8.97 -0.07
CA GLY A 482 -11.74 -7.56 -0.23
C GLY A 482 -11.24 -7.27 -1.65
N PHE A 483 -10.41 -6.24 -1.84
CA PHE A 483 -9.94 -5.84 -3.17
C PHE A 483 -8.41 -5.70 -3.27
N LEU A 484 -7.93 -5.74 -4.51
CA LEU A 484 -6.56 -5.46 -4.94
C LEU A 484 -6.63 -4.33 -5.98
N MET A 485 -6.32 -3.10 -5.55
CA MET A 485 -6.44 -1.90 -6.36
C MET A 485 -5.10 -1.55 -7.01
N GLY A 486 -5.06 -1.40 -8.33
CA GLY A 486 -3.89 -0.86 -9.00
C GLY A 486 -3.84 -1.10 -10.51
N PRO A 487 -2.91 -0.42 -11.20
CA PRO A 487 -2.84 -0.41 -12.65
C PRO A 487 -2.10 -1.64 -13.20
N ASP A 488 -2.25 -1.89 -14.49
CA ASP A 488 -1.35 -2.75 -15.25
C ASP A 488 -0.25 -1.97 -15.97
N GLY A 489 -0.59 -0.84 -16.61
CA GLY A 489 0.31 -0.10 -17.50
C GLY A 489 1.21 0.96 -16.84
N TYR A 490 1.17 1.11 -15.52
CA TYR A 490 1.94 2.12 -14.80
C TYR A 490 2.47 1.58 -13.47
N THR A 491 3.63 2.03 -13.00
CA THR A 491 4.16 1.57 -11.71
C THR A 491 3.81 2.57 -10.62
N TRP A 492 3.03 2.14 -9.63
CA TRP A 492 2.68 2.93 -8.43
C TRP A 492 3.84 3.04 -7.42
N GLY A 493 5.07 3.23 -7.90
CA GLY A 493 6.26 3.50 -7.10
C GLY A 493 6.51 5.00 -6.94
N ARG A 494 7.73 5.44 -7.21
CA ARG A 494 8.09 6.85 -7.40
C ARG A 494 7.44 7.39 -8.67
N GLU A 495 6.86 8.58 -8.58
CA GLU A 495 6.07 9.18 -9.65
C GLU A 495 6.90 9.52 -10.88
N PHE A 496 6.26 9.52 -12.04
CA PHE A 496 6.84 9.94 -13.32
C PHE A 496 5.86 10.85 -14.10
N ILE A 497 5.01 11.58 -13.38
CA ILE A 497 3.88 12.35 -13.95
C ILE A 497 4.23 13.85 -13.97
N ALA A 498 5.03 14.32 -13.01
CA ALA A 498 5.42 15.71 -12.92
C ALA A 498 6.50 16.07 -13.97
N LYS A 499 6.28 17.21 -14.64
CA LYS A 499 7.29 17.87 -15.48
C LYS A 499 8.45 18.42 -14.66
N GLU A 500 8.14 18.89 -13.45
CA GLU A 500 9.10 19.44 -12.48
C GLU A 500 8.99 18.65 -11.17
N PRO A 501 9.62 17.46 -11.12
CA PRO A 501 9.53 16.60 -9.96
C PRO A 501 10.48 17.03 -8.84
N GLU A 502 10.12 16.69 -7.61
CA GLU A 502 11.03 16.78 -6.46
C GLU A 502 12.18 15.75 -6.56
N LYS A 503 13.21 15.93 -5.74
CA LYS A 503 14.36 15.01 -5.64
C LYS A 503 14.57 14.59 -4.17
N PRO A 504 14.41 13.31 -3.80
CA PRO A 504 13.89 12.22 -4.64
C PRO A 504 12.44 12.50 -5.09
N ARG A 505 11.99 11.79 -6.14
CA ARG A 505 10.61 11.93 -6.62
C ARG A 505 9.62 11.49 -5.53
N GLN A 506 8.42 12.06 -5.52
CA GLN A 506 7.36 11.64 -4.58
C GLN A 506 6.87 10.24 -4.91
N LEU A 507 6.27 9.55 -3.93
CA LEU A 507 5.47 8.37 -4.22
C LEU A 507 4.25 8.75 -5.07
N VAL A 508 3.78 7.84 -5.93
CA VAL A 508 2.51 8.02 -6.64
C VAL A 508 1.35 8.16 -5.66
N MET A 509 1.39 7.41 -4.54
CA MET A 509 0.40 7.52 -3.46
C MET A 509 0.32 8.92 -2.87
N GLN A 510 1.46 9.56 -2.61
CA GLN A 510 1.51 10.95 -2.14
C GLN A 510 1.12 11.93 -3.24
N LYS A 511 1.57 11.68 -4.47
CA LYS A 511 1.24 12.52 -5.61
C LYS A 511 -0.28 12.53 -5.77
N GLN A 512 -0.95 11.39 -5.69
CA GLN A 512 -2.41 11.22 -5.83
C GLN A 512 -3.13 11.05 -4.48
N TRP A 513 -2.62 11.66 -3.41
CA TRP A 513 -3.04 11.42 -2.03
C TRP A 513 -4.55 11.41 -1.81
N TYR A 514 -5.28 12.33 -2.46
CA TYR A 514 -6.72 12.46 -2.26
C TYR A 514 -7.48 11.24 -2.78
N SER A 515 -7.11 10.70 -3.94
CA SER A 515 -7.70 9.46 -4.48
C SER A 515 -7.45 8.27 -3.55
N PHE A 516 -6.21 8.09 -3.09
CA PHE A 516 -5.85 7.02 -2.16
C PHE A 516 -6.56 7.15 -0.81
N ALA A 517 -6.73 8.38 -0.31
CA ALA A 517 -7.51 8.63 0.89
C ALA A 517 -8.99 8.25 0.68
N LEU A 518 -9.62 8.64 -0.44
CA LEU A 518 -11.00 8.24 -0.70
C LEU A 518 -11.17 6.72 -0.73
N TRP A 519 -10.33 6.00 -1.49
CA TRP A 519 -10.42 4.55 -1.58
C TRP A 519 -10.13 3.84 -0.27
N GLY A 520 -9.10 4.26 0.45
CA GLY A 520 -8.73 3.68 1.74
C GLY A 520 -9.77 3.94 2.84
N ARG A 521 -10.23 5.20 2.95
CA ARG A 521 -11.14 5.63 4.02
C ARG A 521 -12.57 5.18 3.78
N LEU A 522 -13.09 5.27 2.55
CA LEU A 522 -14.48 4.86 2.26
C LEU A 522 -14.63 3.34 2.21
N SER A 523 -13.60 2.59 1.83
CA SER A 523 -13.65 1.12 1.95
C SER A 523 -13.52 0.64 3.39
N TYR A 524 -12.98 1.46 4.30
CA TYR A 524 -13.02 1.20 5.73
C TYR A 524 -14.38 1.63 6.33
N GLU A 525 -14.85 2.84 6.04
CA GLU A 525 -16.09 3.38 6.59
C GLU A 525 -16.83 4.24 5.55
N PRO A 526 -17.78 3.65 4.79
CA PRO A 526 -18.49 4.37 3.72
C PRO A 526 -19.44 5.44 4.27
N SER A 527 -19.79 5.38 5.56
CA SER A 527 -20.62 6.39 6.25
C SER A 527 -19.90 7.70 6.55
N LEU A 528 -18.58 7.81 6.30
CA LEU A 528 -17.85 9.05 6.51
C LEU A 528 -18.47 10.20 5.69
N PRO A 529 -18.77 11.35 6.32
CA PRO A 529 -19.40 12.46 5.63
C PRO A 529 -18.39 13.20 4.73
N ASN A 530 -18.89 13.79 3.64
CA ASN A 530 -18.07 14.54 2.68
C ASN A 530 -17.31 15.72 3.33
N THR A 531 -17.80 16.24 4.46
CA THR A 531 -17.15 17.29 5.22
C THR A 531 -15.74 16.91 5.71
N VAL A 532 -15.46 15.63 5.95
CA VAL A 532 -14.10 15.17 6.28
C VAL A 532 -13.16 15.42 5.11
N PHE A 533 -13.57 15.04 3.90
CA PHE A 533 -12.75 15.20 2.70
C PHE A 533 -12.60 16.67 2.28
N GLU A 534 -13.64 17.50 2.48
CA GLU A 534 -13.54 18.96 2.34
C GLU A 534 -12.50 19.55 3.31
N GLN A 535 -12.48 19.11 4.57
CA GLN A 535 -11.49 19.56 5.55
C GLN A 535 -10.07 19.12 5.20
N MET A 536 -9.89 17.91 4.65
CA MET A 536 -8.59 17.45 4.15
C MET A 536 -8.08 18.35 3.03
N LEU A 537 -8.93 18.72 2.07
CA LEU A 537 -8.58 19.65 1.00
C LEU A 537 -8.27 21.05 1.55
N ALA A 538 -9.04 21.53 2.53
CA ALA A 538 -8.79 22.82 3.19
C ALA A 538 -7.41 22.86 3.87
N ALA A 539 -7.04 21.79 4.56
CA ALA A 539 -5.74 21.67 5.22
C ALA A 539 -4.58 21.55 4.22
N HIS A 540 -4.78 20.84 3.11
CA HIS A 540 -3.75 20.64 2.10
C HIS A 540 -3.52 21.87 1.21
N PHE A 541 -4.56 22.66 0.93
CA PHE A 541 -4.49 23.87 0.12
C PHE A 541 -4.84 25.12 0.94
N PRO A 542 -3.97 25.54 1.88
CA PRO A 542 -4.24 26.70 2.71
C PRO A 542 -4.41 27.96 1.85
N GLY A 543 -5.53 28.66 2.04
CA GLY A 543 -5.86 29.89 1.31
C GLY A 543 -6.73 29.69 0.07
N ALA A 544 -6.98 28.44 -0.37
CA ALA A 544 -7.98 28.15 -1.38
C ALA A 544 -9.36 27.93 -0.74
N PRO A 545 -10.48 28.39 -1.35
CA PRO A 545 -11.82 28.04 -0.87
C PRO A 545 -12.06 26.53 -1.02
N ALA A 546 -12.07 25.81 0.11
CA ALA A 546 -12.13 24.35 0.13
C ALA A 546 -13.34 23.78 -0.64
N ASN A 547 -14.51 24.40 -0.50
CA ASN A 547 -15.72 24.03 -1.22
C ASN A 547 -15.58 24.15 -2.75
N LYS A 548 -14.82 25.14 -3.24
CA LYS A 548 -14.54 25.28 -4.68
C LYS A 548 -13.53 24.25 -5.16
N VAL A 549 -12.49 23.96 -4.37
CA VAL A 549 -11.52 22.90 -4.70
C VAL A 549 -12.24 21.55 -4.75
N TYR A 550 -13.02 21.24 -3.72
CA TYR A 550 -13.86 20.04 -3.64
C TYR A 550 -14.77 19.91 -4.86
N GLY A 551 -15.58 20.95 -5.14
CA GLY A 551 -16.50 20.93 -6.28
C GLY A 551 -15.79 20.78 -7.63
N ALA A 552 -14.63 21.43 -7.81
CA ALA A 552 -13.85 21.33 -9.04
C ALA A 552 -13.25 19.94 -9.25
N VAL A 553 -12.65 19.34 -8.21
CA VAL A 553 -12.05 18.00 -8.29
C VAL A 553 -13.13 16.94 -8.53
N ALA A 554 -14.26 17.00 -7.81
CA ALA A 554 -15.37 16.07 -8.00
C ALA A 554 -16.00 16.21 -9.40
N ALA A 555 -16.22 17.43 -9.88
CA ALA A 555 -16.75 17.65 -11.23
C ALA A 555 -15.79 17.17 -12.32
N ALA A 556 -14.48 17.45 -12.21
CA ALA A 556 -13.48 17.00 -13.16
C ALA A 556 -13.40 15.46 -13.21
N SER A 557 -13.57 14.81 -12.06
CA SER A 557 -13.55 13.34 -11.93
C SER A 557 -14.69 12.66 -12.70
N LYS A 558 -15.77 13.37 -13.02
CA LYS A 558 -16.89 12.88 -13.83
C LYS A 558 -16.69 13.04 -15.34
N THR A 559 -15.63 13.72 -15.76
CA THR A 559 -15.32 13.95 -17.19
C THR A 559 -14.35 12.95 -17.77
N MET A 560 -13.66 12.20 -16.91
CA MET A 560 -12.76 11.11 -17.28
C MET A 560 -13.47 9.79 -16.97
N PRO A 561 -13.32 8.78 -17.85
CA PRO A 561 -14.35 7.81 -18.22
C PRO A 561 -14.98 6.99 -17.10
#